data_AF-A0A957ZX02-F1
#
_entry.id   AF-A0A957ZX02-F1
#
_cell.length_a   1.000
_cell.length_b   1.000
_cell.length_c   1.000
_cell.angle_alpha   90.00
_cell.angle_beta   90.00
_cell.angle_gamma   90.00
#
_symmetry.space_group_name_H-M   'P 1'
#
loop_
_entity.id
_entity.type
_entity.pdbx_description
1 polymer ?
#
loop_
_entity_poly.entity_id
_entity_poly.type
_entity_poly.pdbx_seq_one_letter_code
_entity_poly.pdbx_strand_id
1 'polypeptide(L)'
;FAWDTSNLADGEQTLTIQATDAAGNVSAPASWHTILDNTAPAISIDTASEPGQPYRDQTGRWRVPLLGTVTDPVAGVYPGSGVEQVDVLLQGAGDVDGLGWQPATLAPGLWSLDYALPEVIGARASEPTGAYTVTVRATDRVSNTTAAPDYVTVRVQLDVSGPEVSLSHPLSVTQLITTDRLVAGTVSDAGDVATVQVNFTPGAQIGAL
;
A
#
# COMPACT_ATOMS: atom_id res chain seq x y z
N PHE A 1 -22.71 -24.45 27.24
CA PHE A 1 -21.45 -25.04 26.74
C PHE A 1 -20.84 -24.03 25.77
N ALA A 2 -19.56 -23.73 25.89
CA ALA A 2 -18.83 -22.92 24.92
C ALA A 2 -17.84 -23.85 24.21
N TRP A 3 -17.86 -23.85 22.88
CA TRP A 3 -16.96 -24.65 22.07
C TRP A 3 -15.79 -23.76 21.64
N ASP A 4 -14.63 -23.94 22.27
CA ASP A 4 -13.39 -23.28 21.85
C ASP A 4 -12.72 -24.10 20.75
N THR A 5 -12.65 -23.54 19.55
CA THR A 5 -12.12 -24.18 18.34
C THR A 5 -10.71 -23.73 18.01
N SER A 6 -10.10 -22.84 18.80
CA SER A 6 -8.83 -22.18 18.48
C SER A 6 -7.64 -23.13 18.29
N ASN A 7 -7.69 -24.31 18.90
CA ASN A 7 -6.63 -25.33 18.81
C ASN A 7 -7.04 -26.55 17.97
N LEU A 8 -8.19 -26.49 17.32
CA LEU A 8 -8.65 -27.54 16.41
C LEU A 8 -8.12 -27.28 15.01
N ALA A 9 -7.77 -28.35 14.30
CA ALA A 9 -7.40 -28.26 12.90
C ALA A 9 -8.61 -27.90 12.03
N ASP A 10 -8.35 -27.15 10.98
CA ASP A 10 -9.36 -26.80 9.98
C ASP A 10 -9.89 -28.03 9.26
N GLY A 11 -11.14 -27.92 8.79
CA GLY A 11 -11.87 -28.99 8.12
C GLY A 11 -13.18 -29.35 8.81
N GLU A 12 -13.76 -30.47 8.40
CA GLU A 12 -15.08 -30.88 8.89
C GLU A 12 -15.04 -31.30 10.36
N GLN A 13 -15.99 -30.75 11.13
CA GLN A 13 -16.24 -31.07 12.52
C GLN A 13 -17.68 -31.59 12.65
N THR A 14 -17.85 -32.66 13.43
CA THR A 14 -19.16 -33.22 13.75
C THR A 14 -19.43 -33.08 15.23
N LEU A 15 -20.45 -32.30 15.59
CA LEU A 15 -20.94 -32.20 16.96
C LEU A 15 -22.02 -33.26 17.17
N THR A 16 -21.89 -34.10 18.21
CA THR A 16 -22.89 -35.10 18.59
C THR A 16 -23.35 -34.89 20.03
N ILE A 17 -24.66 -34.89 20.26
CA ILE A 17 -25.28 -34.68 21.57
C ILE A 17 -26.20 -35.85 21.91
N GLN A 18 -26.09 -36.34 23.14
CA GLN A 18 -26.97 -37.36 23.73
C GLN A 18 -27.39 -36.93 25.14
N ALA A 19 -28.61 -37.26 25.54
CA ALA A 19 -29.12 -37.04 26.88
C ALA A 19 -29.35 -38.37 27.60
N THR A 20 -29.12 -38.41 28.90
CA THR A 20 -29.48 -39.53 29.78
C THR A 20 -30.34 -38.97 30.91
N ASP A 21 -31.51 -39.56 31.13
CA ASP A 21 -32.38 -39.14 32.24
C ASP A 21 -31.94 -39.76 33.58
N ALA A 22 -32.59 -39.35 34.68
CA ALA A 22 -32.27 -39.84 36.02
C ALA A 22 -32.59 -41.34 36.22
N ALA A 23 -33.43 -41.93 35.36
CA ALA A 23 -33.75 -43.35 35.36
C ALA A 23 -32.76 -44.18 34.51
N GLY A 24 -31.84 -43.53 33.79
CA GLY A 24 -30.84 -44.17 32.93
C GLY A 24 -31.27 -44.37 31.48
N ASN A 25 -32.40 -43.80 31.02
CA ASN A 25 -32.79 -43.87 29.62
C ASN A 25 -31.93 -42.91 28.78
N VAL A 26 -31.34 -43.41 27.68
CA VAL A 26 -30.47 -42.64 26.78
C VAL A 26 -31.23 -42.26 25.49
N SER A 27 -31.13 -41.01 25.06
CA SER A 27 -31.71 -40.55 23.79
C SER A 27 -30.95 -41.08 22.58
N ALA A 28 -31.57 -41.06 21.40
CA ALA A 28 -30.81 -41.16 20.16
C ALA A 28 -29.84 -39.96 20.03
N PRO A 29 -28.66 -40.13 19.39
CA PRO A 29 -27.74 -39.03 19.14
C PRO A 29 -28.33 -38.04 18.12
N ALA A 30 -28.25 -36.75 18.42
CA ALA A 30 -28.43 -35.68 17.44
C ALA A 30 -27.05 -35.21 16.98
N SER A 31 -26.87 -34.98 15.67
CA SER A 31 -25.59 -34.52 15.12
C SER A 31 -25.73 -33.30 14.20
N TRP A 32 -24.67 -32.49 14.16
CA TRP A 32 -24.53 -31.31 13.29
C TRP A 32 -23.13 -31.28 12.68
N HIS A 33 -23.03 -30.97 11.38
CA HIS A 33 -21.77 -30.86 10.65
C HIS A 33 -21.44 -29.39 10.36
N THR A 34 -20.17 -29.01 10.50
CA THR A 34 -19.66 -27.70 10.12
C THR A 34 -18.24 -27.82 9.59
N ILE A 35 -17.84 -26.90 8.72
CA ILE A 35 -16.43 -26.74 8.34
C ILE A 35 -15.85 -25.69 9.29
N LEU A 36 -14.78 -26.06 9.97
CA LEU A 36 -13.98 -25.15 10.77
C LEU A 36 -12.88 -24.57 9.88
N ASP A 37 -12.76 -23.25 9.92
CA ASP A 37 -11.70 -22.50 9.27
C ASP A 37 -11.19 -21.47 10.28
N ASN A 38 -10.00 -21.72 10.83
CA ASN A 38 -9.30 -20.83 11.74
C ASN A 38 -8.12 -20.11 11.03
N THR A 39 -7.98 -20.28 9.72
CA THR A 39 -6.83 -19.79 8.97
C THR A 39 -7.16 -18.45 8.31
N ALA A 40 -6.38 -17.42 8.62
CA ALA A 40 -6.52 -16.12 7.96
C ALA A 40 -6.02 -16.15 6.50
N PRO A 41 -6.47 -15.21 5.63
CA PRO A 41 -6.01 -15.15 4.25
C PRO A 41 -4.50 -14.88 4.13
N ALA A 42 -3.89 -15.48 3.12
CA ALA A 42 -2.51 -15.21 2.71
C ALA A 42 -2.46 -14.07 1.69
N ILE A 43 -1.58 -13.09 1.89
CA ILE A 43 -1.53 -11.84 1.13
C ILE A 43 -0.12 -11.59 0.62
N SER A 44 0.01 -10.88 -0.50
CA SER A 44 1.25 -10.23 -0.92
C SER A 44 0.97 -8.82 -1.43
N ILE A 45 2.03 -8.01 -1.52
CA ILE A 45 2.02 -6.71 -2.21
C ILE A 45 2.95 -6.85 -3.40
N ASP A 46 2.48 -6.46 -4.58
CA ASP A 46 3.34 -6.34 -5.75
C ASP A 46 4.07 -5.00 -5.70
N THR A 47 5.38 -5.05 -5.49
CA THR A 47 6.26 -3.88 -5.51
C THR A 47 7.36 -4.01 -6.57
N ALA A 48 7.22 -4.95 -7.51
CA ALA A 48 8.24 -5.25 -8.51
C ALA A 48 8.32 -4.18 -9.61
N SER A 49 7.22 -3.47 -9.86
CA SER A 49 7.22 -2.08 -10.32
C SER A 49 7.08 -1.21 -9.08
N GLU A 50 7.81 -0.11 -8.97
CA GLU A 50 7.52 0.93 -7.96
C GLU A 50 6.00 1.08 -7.75
N PRO A 51 5.50 1.32 -6.52
CA PRO A 51 4.07 1.61 -6.36
C PRO A 51 3.69 2.61 -7.45
N GLY A 52 2.59 2.36 -8.16
CA GLY A 52 2.35 3.11 -9.40
C GLY A 52 2.45 4.60 -9.11
N GLN A 53 3.03 5.35 -10.05
CA GLN A 53 3.45 6.74 -9.80
C GLN A 53 2.33 7.52 -9.09
N PRO A 54 2.60 8.13 -7.92
CA PRO A 54 1.58 8.90 -7.23
C PRO A 54 1.08 10.03 -8.13
N TYR A 55 -0.23 10.27 -8.09
CA TYR A 55 -0.87 11.25 -8.96
C TYR A 55 -1.95 12.03 -8.20
N ARG A 56 -2.40 13.15 -8.79
CA ARG A 56 -3.53 13.91 -8.27
C ARG A 56 -4.82 13.51 -8.99
N ASP A 57 -5.85 13.23 -8.22
CA ASP A 57 -7.19 13.02 -8.76
C ASP A 57 -7.85 14.34 -9.22
N GLN A 58 -9.11 14.26 -9.65
CA GLN A 58 -9.88 15.43 -10.11
C GLN A 58 -10.13 16.49 -9.03
N THR A 59 -10.01 16.13 -7.75
CA THR A 59 -10.12 17.08 -6.63
C THR A 59 -8.77 17.63 -6.20
N GLY A 60 -7.69 17.23 -6.87
CA GLY A 60 -6.33 17.67 -6.58
C GLY A 60 -5.67 16.92 -5.42
N ARG A 61 -6.28 15.82 -4.95
CA ARG A 61 -5.81 15.02 -3.82
C ARG A 61 -4.88 13.92 -4.31
N TRP A 62 -3.77 13.74 -3.59
CA TRP A 62 -2.79 12.71 -3.91
C TRP A 62 -3.35 11.29 -3.73
N ARG A 63 -2.96 10.43 -4.66
CA ARG A 63 -3.33 9.02 -4.77
C ARG A 63 -2.10 8.17 -5.02
N VAL A 64 -2.03 7.02 -4.36
CA VAL A 64 -0.95 6.03 -4.51
C VAL A 64 -1.58 4.69 -4.89
N PRO A 65 -1.50 4.28 -6.17
CA PRO A 65 -1.99 2.98 -6.60
C PRO A 65 -1.11 1.84 -6.05
N LEU A 66 -1.76 0.94 -5.34
CA LEU A 66 -1.19 -0.25 -4.71
C LEU A 66 -1.97 -1.47 -5.17
N LEU A 67 -1.28 -2.59 -5.35
CA LEU A 67 -1.89 -3.85 -5.75
C LEU A 67 -1.10 -5.03 -5.23
N GLY A 68 -1.72 -6.20 -5.24
CA GLY A 68 -1.06 -7.44 -4.85
C GLY A 68 -1.98 -8.64 -4.98
N THR A 69 -1.55 -9.77 -4.42
CA THR A 69 -2.34 -11.00 -4.43
C THR A 69 -2.98 -11.24 -3.07
N VAL A 70 -4.12 -11.91 -3.07
CA VAL A 70 -4.72 -12.43 -1.84
C VAL A 70 -5.42 -13.75 -2.14
N THR A 71 -5.19 -14.73 -1.26
CA THR A 71 -5.78 -16.06 -1.36
C THR A 71 -6.21 -16.52 0.02
N ASP A 72 -7.32 -17.24 0.06
CA ASP A 72 -7.77 -17.88 1.28
C ASP A 72 -7.36 -19.36 1.28
N PRO A 73 -6.54 -19.83 2.23
CA PRO A 73 -6.11 -21.21 2.31
C PRO A 73 -7.28 -22.20 2.44
N VAL A 74 -7.06 -23.45 2.05
CA VAL A 74 -8.09 -24.49 2.22
C VAL A 74 -8.30 -24.87 3.68
N ALA A 75 -9.55 -25.08 4.07
CA ALA A 75 -9.92 -25.61 5.38
C ALA A 75 -9.89 -27.16 5.34
N GLY A 76 -8.73 -27.74 5.58
CA GLY A 76 -8.50 -29.18 5.44
C GLY A 76 -8.59 -29.63 3.97
N VAL A 77 -9.66 -30.34 3.60
CA VAL A 77 -9.96 -30.74 2.21
C VAL A 77 -11.05 -29.88 1.54
N TYR A 78 -11.61 -28.93 2.28
CA TYR A 78 -12.67 -28.04 1.80
C TYR A 78 -12.07 -26.72 1.31
N PRO A 79 -12.74 -26.02 0.38
CA PRO A 79 -12.40 -24.63 0.09
C PRO A 79 -12.40 -23.82 1.39
N GLY A 80 -11.48 -22.85 1.49
CA GLY A 80 -11.50 -21.88 2.59
C GLY A 80 -12.77 -21.02 2.57
N SER A 81 -13.01 -20.29 3.66
CA SER A 81 -14.15 -19.41 3.82
C SER A 81 -14.22 -18.27 2.80
N GLY A 82 -13.11 -17.92 2.18
CA GLY A 82 -12.94 -16.90 1.18
C GLY A 82 -12.56 -15.54 1.78
N VAL A 83 -11.84 -14.75 0.98
CA VAL A 83 -11.43 -13.38 1.36
C VAL A 83 -12.65 -12.46 1.40
N GLU A 84 -12.85 -11.75 2.50
CA GLU A 84 -13.91 -10.76 2.65
C GLU A 84 -13.38 -9.33 2.50
N GLN A 85 -12.21 -9.04 3.06
CA GLN A 85 -11.64 -7.70 3.07
C GLN A 85 -10.12 -7.72 3.03
N VAL A 86 -9.54 -6.72 2.36
CA VAL A 86 -8.12 -6.36 2.47
C VAL A 86 -8.06 -4.90 2.89
N ASP A 87 -7.30 -4.60 3.94
CA ASP A 87 -7.02 -3.24 4.37
C ASP A 87 -5.55 -2.91 4.13
N VAL A 88 -5.30 -1.67 3.73
CA VAL A 88 -3.95 -1.14 3.52
C VAL A 88 -3.75 0.09 4.38
N LEU A 89 -2.58 0.21 4.98
CA LEU A 89 -2.12 1.36 5.73
C LEU A 89 -0.81 1.85 5.12
N LEU A 90 -0.75 3.13 4.74
CA LEU A 90 0.47 3.78 4.26
C LEU A 90 0.96 4.75 5.34
N GLN A 91 2.19 4.56 5.81
CA GLN A 91 2.81 5.42 6.82
C GLN A 91 4.06 6.06 6.23
N GLY A 92 4.14 7.40 6.28
CA GLY A 92 5.33 8.13 5.88
C GLY A 92 6.41 8.02 6.94
N ALA A 93 7.67 8.11 6.54
CA ALA A 93 8.79 8.27 7.47
C ALA A 93 9.01 9.74 7.91
N GLY A 94 8.22 10.70 7.38
CA GLY A 94 8.34 12.15 7.57
C GLY A 94 7.02 12.86 7.94
N ASP A 95 6.80 14.09 7.46
CA ASP A 95 5.72 15.01 7.90
C ASP A 95 4.28 14.65 7.43
N VAL A 96 4.10 13.61 6.61
CA VAL A 96 2.78 13.19 6.10
C VAL A 96 2.54 11.71 6.38
N ASP A 97 1.77 11.43 7.42
CA ASP A 97 1.17 10.11 7.62
C ASP A 97 0.03 9.90 6.63
N GLY A 98 -0.20 8.65 6.20
CA GLY A 98 -1.41 8.32 5.45
C GLY A 98 -2.66 8.36 6.33
N LEU A 99 -3.84 8.19 5.72
CA LEU A 99 -5.13 8.31 6.40
C LEU A 99 -5.62 7.01 7.05
N GLY A 100 -4.77 6.39 7.86
CA GLY A 100 -5.11 5.14 8.53
C GLY A 100 -5.41 4.00 7.55
N TRP A 101 -6.09 2.96 8.04
CA TRP A 101 -6.45 1.80 7.22
C TRP A 101 -7.54 2.16 6.20
N GLN A 102 -7.32 1.79 4.95
CA GLN A 102 -8.27 1.96 3.85
C GLN A 102 -8.57 0.61 3.20
N PRO A 103 -9.85 0.33 2.88
CA PRO A 103 -10.25 -0.93 2.27
C PRO A 103 -9.87 -0.97 0.79
N ALA A 104 -9.33 -2.10 0.34
CA ALA A 104 -9.00 -2.37 -1.05
C ALA A 104 -10.20 -2.95 -1.83
N THR A 105 -10.13 -2.84 -3.15
CA THR A 105 -11.04 -3.52 -4.09
C THR A 105 -10.53 -4.94 -4.33
N LEU A 106 -11.42 -5.93 -4.26
CA LEU A 106 -11.10 -7.34 -4.46
C LEU A 106 -11.46 -7.82 -5.87
N ALA A 107 -10.60 -8.66 -6.42
CA ALA A 107 -10.82 -9.44 -7.64
C ALA A 107 -10.30 -10.88 -7.41
N PRO A 108 -10.62 -11.87 -8.27
CA PRO A 108 -10.16 -13.24 -8.07
C PRO A 108 -8.63 -13.34 -7.92
N GLY A 109 -8.17 -13.66 -6.71
CA GLY A 109 -6.75 -13.79 -6.37
C GLY A 109 -5.98 -12.48 -6.22
N LEU A 110 -6.63 -11.32 -6.37
CA LEU A 110 -6.00 -10.01 -6.46
C LEU A 110 -6.71 -8.97 -5.58
N TRP A 111 -5.96 -7.98 -5.13
CA TRP A 111 -6.51 -6.76 -4.55
C TRP A 111 -5.85 -5.54 -5.17
N SER A 112 -6.58 -4.42 -5.21
CA SER A 112 -6.05 -3.14 -5.63
C SER A 112 -6.63 -2.00 -4.79
N LEU A 113 -5.82 -0.99 -4.54
CA LEU A 113 -6.24 0.20 -3.82
C LEU A 113 -5.56 1.42 -4.40
N ASP A 114 -6.37 2.42 -4.73
CA ASP A 114 -5.88 3.76 -5.01
C ASP A 114 -5.86 4.58 -3.71
N TYR A 115 -4.78 4.44 -2.94
CA TYR A 115 -4.72 4.90 -1.55
C TYR A 115 -4.77 6.42 -1.49
N ALA A 116 -5.71 6.96 -0.72
CA ALA A 116 -5.88 8.39 -0.58
C ALA A 116 -5.01 8.95 0.55
N LEU A 117 -4.19 9.95 0.24
CA LEU A 117 -3.42 10.69 1.24
C LEU A 117 -4.25 11.83 1.87
N PRO A 118 -3.82 12.40 3.02
CA PRO A 118 -4.47 13.55 3.62
C PRO A 118 -4.63 14.70 2.62
N GLU A 119 -5.79 15.36 2.68
CA GLU A 119 -5.99 16.62 1.97
C GLU A 119 -5.23 17.71 2.72
N VAL A 120 -4.36 18.44 2.03
CA VAL A 120 -3.63 19.56 2.63
C VAL A 120 -4.25 20.86 2.12
N ILE A 121 -4.89 21.61 3.02
CA ILE A 121 -5.46 22.93 2.73
C ILE A 121 -4.40 23.99 2.99
N GLY A 122 -3.89 24.64 1.94
CA GLY A 122 -2.88 25.70 2.03
C GLY A 122 -1.83 25.66 0.93
N ALA A 123 -0.99 26.70 0.84
CA ALA A 123 0.07 26.79 -0.17
C ALA A 123 1.16 25.75 0.11
N ARG A 124 1.17 24.72 -0.75
CA ARG A 124 2.00 23.49 -0.71
C ARG A 124 1.40 22.41 0.18
N ALA A 125 0.50 21.62 -0.41
CA ALA A 125 0.44 20.21 -0.06
C ALA A 125 1.85 19.66 -0.14
N SER A 126 2.40 19.16 0.97
CA SER A 126 3.65 18.43 0.96
C SER A 126 3.51 17.34 -0.09
N GLU A 127 4.36 17.43 -1.11
CA GLU A 127 4.55 16.38 -2.09
C GLU A 127 4.84 15.08 -1.32
N PRO A 128 4.15 13.97 -1.59
CA PRO A 128 4.41 12.70 -0.92
C PRO A 128 5.74 12.09 -1.35
N THR A 129 6.76 12.89 -1.62
CA THR A 129 8.10 12.43 -1.92
C THR A 129 8.76 11.92 -0.64
N GLY A 130 9.37 10.74 -0.72
CA GLY A 130 10.16 10.14 0.34
C GLY A 130 9.82 8.69 0.63
N ALA A 131 10.34 8.20 1.76
CA ALA A 131 10.19 6.81 2.16
C ALA A 131 8.84 6.58 2.88
N TYR A 132 8.12 5.57 2.42
CA TYR A 132 6.87 5.11 3.05
C TYR A 132 6.95 3.63 3.40
N THR A 133 6.17 3.24 4.40
CA THR A 133 5.91 1.85 4.77
C THR A 133 4.46 1.52 4.45
N VAL A 134 4.25 0.57 3.55
CA VAL A 134 2.94 -0.01 3.26
C VAL A 134 2.75 -1.22 4.17
N THR A 135 1.65 -1.25 4.91
CA THR A 135 1.23 -2.39 5.74
C THR A 135 -0.10 -2.90 5.25
N VAL A 136 -0.25 -4.22 5.07
CA VAL A 136 -1.46 -4.85 4.55
C VAL A 136 -1.90 -6.00 5.45
N ARG A 137 -3.22 -6.10 5.64
CA ARG A 137 -3.89 -7.20 6.34
C ARG A 137 -5.15 -7.60 5.59
N ALA A 138 -5.63 -8.82 5.83
CA ALA A 138 -6.87 -9.31 5.25
C ALA A 138 -7.72 -10.02 6.30
N THR A 139 -9.01 -10.04 6.02
CA THR A 139 -10.02 -10.74 6.81
C THR A 139 -10.82 -11.65 5.87
N ASP A 140 -11.10 -12.86 6.30
CA ASP A 140 -11.95 -13.80 5.59
C ASP A 140 -13.45 -13.64 5.95
N ARG A 141 -14.31 -14.51 5.41
CA ARG A 141 -15.76 -14.46 5.65
C ARG A 141 -16.22 -14.99 7.00
N VAL A 142 -15.34 -15.67 7.74
CA VAL A 142 -15.59 -16.15 9.10
C VAL A 142 -14.83 -15.34 10.15
N SER A 143 -14.31 -14.18 9.75
CA SER A 143 -13.62 -13.19 10.57
C SER A 143 -12.22 -13.57 11.06
N ASN A 144 -11.56 -14.58 10.48
CA ASN A 144 -10.13 -14.73 10.67
C ASN A 144 -9.41 -13.57 10.00
N THR A 145 -8.59 -12.87 10.76
CA THR A 145 -7.81 -11.72 10.28
C THR A 145 -6.33 -12.03 10.41
N THR A 146 -5.52 -11.58 9.44
CA THR A 146 -4.05 -11.68 9.53
C THR A 146 -3.59 -11.17 10.89
N ALA A 147 -2.80 -11.95 11.62
CA ALA A 147 -2.30 -11.52 12.91
C ALA A 147 -1.30 -10.36 12.73
N ALA A 148 -1.25 -9.43 13.69
CA ALA A 148 -0.39 -8.25 13.59
C ALA A 148 1.11 -8.54 13.30
N PRO A 149 1.72 -9.60 13.84
CA PRO A 149 3.09 -9.98 13.48
C PRO A 149 3.27 -10.43 12.03
N ASP A 150 2.18 -10.86 11.39
CA ASP A 150 2.16 -11.45 10.04
C ASP A 150 1.59 -10.47 9.00
N TYR A 151 1.38 -9.21 9.37
CA TYR A 151 1.06 -8.17 8.40
C TYR A 151 2.14 -8.09 7.33
N VAL A 152 1.73 -7.94 6.07
CA VAL A 152 2.67 -7.74 4.98
C VAL A 152 3.15 -6.30 5.04
N THR A 153 4.45 -6.10 5.23
CA THR A 153 5.06 -4.76 5.32
C THR A 153 6.12 -4.58 4.24
N VAL A 154 5.98 -3.56 3.39
CA VAL A 154 6.96 -3.22 2.36
C VAL A 154 7.32 -1.74 2.42
N ARG A 155 8.61 -1.44 2.23
CA ARG A 155 9.07 -0.05 2.07
C ARG A 155 9.01 0.35 0.61
N VAL A 156 8.50 1.54 0.35
CA VAL A 156 8.44 2.14 -0.97
C VAL A 156 9.04 3.54 -0.94
N GLN A 157 9.65 3.95 -2.04
CA GLN A 157 10.02 5.34 -2.29
C GLN A 157 8.99 5.93 -3.22
N LEU A 158 8.38 7.03 -2.79
CA LEU A 158 7.52 7.84 -3.63
C LEU A 158 8.34 9.04 -4.10
N ASP A 159 8.20 9.39 -5.37
CA ASP A 159 8.82 10.59 -5.91
C ASP A 159 7.85 11.31 -6.84
N VAL A 160 7.48 12.53 -6.46
CA VAL A 160 6.65 13.42 -7.26
C VAL A 160 7.27 14.81 -7.42
N SER A 161 8.47 14.99 -6.85
CA SER A 161 9.20 16.25 -6.93
C SER A 161 9.94 16.31 -8.25
N GLY A 162 9.87 17.45 -8.94
CA GLY A 162 10.69 17.68 -10.13
C GLY A 162 12.11 18.11 -9.75
N PRO A 163 13.07 18.01 -10.69
CA PRO A 163 14.46 18.35 -10.42
C PRO A 163 14.61 19.87 -10.24
N GLU A 164 15.35 20.26 -9.21
CA GLU A 164 15.74 21.64 -8.94
C GLU A 164 17.11 21.95 -9.57
N VAL A 165 17.23 23.14 -10.16
CA VAL A 165 18.47 23.63 -10.80
C VAL A 165 18.90 24.94 -10.16
N SER A 166 20.19 25.04 -9.80
CA SER A 166 20.80 26.29 -9.34
C SER A 166 22.09 26.60 -10.11
N LEU A 167 22.41 27.89 -10.26
CA LEU A 167 23.68 28.35 -10.79
C LEU A 167 24.55 28.88 -9.64
N SER A 168 25.76 28.32 -9.48
CA SER A 168 26.70 28.68 -8.42
C SER A 168 27.74 29.70 -8.87
N HIS A 169 27.92 29.86 -10.18
CA HIS A 169 28.85 30.83 -10.78
C HIS A 169 28.17 31.60 -11.92
N PRO A 170 27.13 32.40 -11.65
CA PRO A 170 26.59 33.29 -12.67
C PRO A 170 27.67 34.32 -13.04
N LEU A 171 27.99 34.42 -14.33
CA LEU A 171 28.78 35.55 -14.81
C LEU A 171 27.99 36.83 -14.52
N SER A 172 28.60 37.78 -13.81
CA SER A 172 27.98 39.08 -13.55
C SER A 172 27.87 39.91 -14.84
N VAL A 173 27.01 40.92 -14.83
CA VAL A 173 26.71 41.80 -15.99
C VAL A 173 27.95 42.40 -16.69
N THR A 174 27.76 42.76 -17.96
CA THR A 174 28.67 43.40 -18.92
C THR A 174 30.16 43.15 -18.66
N GLN A 175 30.67 42.01 -19.13
CA GLN A 175 32.07 41.63 -18.97
C GLN A 175 32.66 41.20 -20.33
N LEU A 176 33.88 41.65 -20.62
CA LEU A 176 34.65 41.18 -21.78
C LEU A 176 35.19 39.77 -21.48
N ILE A 177 34.73 38.77 -22.24
CA ILE A 177 35.19 37.38 -22.13
C ILE A 177 36.20 37.12 -23.24
N THR A 178 37.49 37.04 -22.89
CA THR A 178 38.61 36.79 -23.83
C THR A 178 39.26 35.42 -23.64
N THR A 179 38.81 34.65 -22.65
CA THR A 179 39.29 33.31 -22.32
C THR A 179 38.11 32.49 -21.78
N ASP A 180 38.21 31.16 -21.84
CA ASP A 180 37.16 30.27 -21.35
C ASP A 180 36.75 30.60 -19.91
N ARG A 181 35.45 30.48 -19.64
CA ARG A 181 34.84 30.74 -18.33
C ARG A 181 34.07 29.51 -17.88
N LEU A 182 34.23 29.16 -16.61
CA LEU A 182 33.45 28.11 -15.99
C LEU A 182 32.03 28.62 -15.71
N VAL A 183 31.04 27.94 -16.27
CA VAL A 183 29.64 28.02 -15.83
C VAL A 183 29.39 26.76 -15.02
N ALA A 184 29.03 26.93 -13.75
CA ALA A 184 28.77 25.82 -12.85
C ALA A 184 27.49 26.05 -12.07
N GLY A 185 26.89 24.94 -11.65
CA GLY A 185 25.63 24.89 -10.94
C GLY A 185 25.44 23.54 -10.27
N THR A 186 24.30 23.36 -9.62
CA THR A 186 23.88 22.07 -9.07
C THR A 186 22.54 21.70 -9.68
N VAL A 187 22.34 20.41 -9.92
CA VAL A 187 21.03 19.83 -10.19
C VAL A 187 20.79 18.80 -9.10
N SER A 188 19.60 18.83 -8.49
CA SER A 188 19.20 17.89 -7.44
C SER A 188 17.77 17.45 -7.67
N ASP A 189 17.50 16.18 -7.43
CA ASP A 189 16.19 15.56 -7.48
C ASP A 189 16.10 14.52 -6.36
N ALA A 190 14.91 14.23 -5.87
CA ALA A 190 14.73 13.19 -4.86
C ALA A 190 14.85 11.78 -5.46
N GLY A 191 14.53 11.63 -6.75
CA GLY A 191 14.83 10.50 -7.61
C GLY A 191 15.96 10.82 -8.60
N ASP A 192 15.79 10.37 -9.85
CA ASP A 192 16.83 10.41 -10.88
C ASP A 192 16.73 11.63 -11.80
N VAL A 193 17.86 12.31 -12.02
CA VAL A 193 17.98 13.34 -13.05
C VAL A 193 18.32 12.71 -14.40
N ALA A 194 17.37 12.65 -15.32
CA ALA A 194 17.56 12.01 -16.63
C ALA A 194 18.46 12.81 -17.60
N THR A 195 18.28 14.14 -17.67
CA THR A 195 19.03 15.00 -18.61
C THR A 195 19.23 16.39 -18.04
N VAL A 196 20.34 17.03 -18.39
CA VAL A 196 20.59 18.46 -18.13
C VAL A 196 20.88 19.14 -19.47
N GLN A 197 20.12 20.19 -19.79
CA GLN A 197 20.33 20.98 -21.00
C GLN A 197 20.82 22.38 -20.65
N VAL A 198 21.86 22.84 -21.35
CA VAL A 198 22.40 24.20 -21.24
C VAL A 198 22.26 24.88 -22.59
N ASN A 199 21.54 26.01 -22.63
CA ASN A 199 21.35 26.80 -23.84
C ASN A 199 21.89 28.22 -23.62
N PHE A 200 22.59 28.77 -24.62
CA PHE A 200 23.04 30.16 -24.63
C PHE A 200 22.23 30.92 -25.68
N THR A 201 21.38 31.84 -25.24
CA THR A 201 20.56 32.69 -26.14
C THR A 201 21.17 34.08 -26.21
N PRO A 202 21.60 34.57 -27.38
CA PRO A 202 22.04 35.96 -27.54
C PRO A 202 20.92 36.93 -27.17
N GLY A 203 21.21 37.97 -26.38
CA GLY A 203 20.19 38.91 -25.88
C GLY A 203 19.37 39.62 -26.97
N ALA A 204 19.92 39.74 -28.19
CA ALA A 204 19.21 40.30 -29.36
C ALA A 204 18.03 39.45 -29.85
N GLN A 205 17.94 38.16 -29.45
CA GLN A 205 16.86 37.25 -29.84
C GLN A 205 15.73 37.15 -28.80
N ILE A 206 15.89 37.75 -27.61
CA ILE A 206 14.90 37.65 -26.51
C ILE A 206 13.74 38.65 -26.70
N GLY A 207 13.88 39.65 -27.58
CA GLY A 207 12.86 40.69 -27.83
C GLY A 207 12.00 40.51 -29.10
N ALA A 208 12.03 39.34 -29.74
CA ALA A 208 11.29 39.08 -30.99
C ALA A 208 10.13 38.07 -30.84
N LEU A 209 9.60 37.91 -29.62
CA LEU A 209 8.38 37.15 -29.30
C LEU A 209 7.24 38.08 -28.93
#